data_AF-H9VFF8-F1
#
_entry.id   AF-H9VFF8-F1
#
_cell.length_a   1.000
_cell.length_b   1.000
_cell.length_c   1.000
_cell.angle_alpha   90.00
_cell.angle_beta   90.00
_cell.angle_gamma   90.00
#
_symmetry.space_group_name_H-M   'P 1'
#
loop_
_entity.id
_entity.type
_entity.pdbx_description
1 polymer ?
#
loop_
_entity_poly.entity_id
_entity_poly.type
_entity_poly.pdbx_seq_one_letter_code
_entity_poly.pdbx_strand_id
1 'polypeptide(L)'
;AYILPLAVILVGFALLNGRTVSAGVPSQYFDWTVSYANVAPLGVNKQVIVINNLFPGPELETVTNNIISVNVHNNLDEPFLITWHGIQQRRTSWQDGVQGTN
;
A
#
# COMPACT_ATOMS: atom_id res chain seq x y z
N ALA A 1 -2.25 5.77 -58.49
CA ALA A 1 -0.95 5.87 -57.78
C ALA A 1 -1.03 6.60 -56.42
N TYR A 2 -1.95 7.56 -56.20
CA TYR A 2 -1.98 8.41 -54.99
C TYR A 2 -2.75 7.87 -53.77
N ILE A 3 -3.48 6.77 -53.92
CA ILE A 3 -4.33 6.22 -52.84
C ILE A 3 -3.50 5.52 -51.76
N LEU A 4 -2.47 4.77 -52.19
CA LEU A 4 -1.53 4.09 -51.28
C LEU A 4 -0.76 5.05 -50.35
N PRO A 5 -0.13 6.15 -50.83
CA PRO A 5 0.58 7.07 -49.95
C PRO A 5 -0.35 7.81 -48.98
N LEU A 6 -1.58 8.13 -49.38
CA LEU A 6 -2.56 8.77 -48.50
C LEU A 6 -2.98 7.84 -47.35
N ALA A 7 -3.19 6.55 -47.63
CA ALA A 7 -3.55 5.55 -46.62
C ALA A 7 -2.42 5.36 -45.58
N VAL A 8 -1.16 5.36 -46.02
CA VAL A 8 0.01 5.25 -45.13
C VAL A 8 0.12 6.48 -44.22
N ILE A 9 -0.11 7.68 -44.75
CA ILE A 9 -0.11 8.92 -43.97
C ILE A 9 -1.23 8.92 -42.92
N LEU A 10 -2.43 8.48 -43.29
CA LEU A 10 -3.58 8.36 -42.38
C LEU A 10 -3.34 7.35 -41.26
N VAL A 11 -2.79 6.17 -41.58
CA VAL A 11 -2.44 5.14 -40.57
C VAL A 11 -1.33 5.64 -39.65
N GLY A 12 -0.29 6.28 -40.20
CA GLY A 12 0.77 6.90 -39.40
C GLY A 12 0.23 7.98 -38.47
N PHE A 13 -0.66 8.84 -38.95
CA PHE A 13 -1.30 9.87 -38.13
C PHE A 13 -2.18 9.25 -37.03
N ALA A 14 -2.94 8.19 -37.33
CA ALA A 14 -3.77 7.50 -36.34
C ALA A 14 -2.93 6.82 -35.23
N LEU A 15 -1.81 6.20 -35.59
CA LEU A 15 -0.91 5.56 -34.64
C LEU A 15 -0.17 6.57 -33.76
N LEU A 16 0.21 7.73 -34.31
CA LEU A 16 0.88 8.81 -33.56
C LEU A 16 -0.07 9.56 -32.61
N ASN A 17 -1.38 9.56 -32.88
CA ASN A 17 -2.40 10.21 -32.05
C ASN A 17 -3.15 9.24 -31.13
N GLY A 18 -2.79 7.95 -31.13
CA GLY A 18 -3.38 6.97 -30.23
C GLY A 18 -3.07 7.30 -28.78
N ARG A 19 -4.08 7.69 -27.99
CA ARG A 19 -3.94 7.88 -26.55
C ARG A 19 -4.15 6.55 -25.85
N THR A 20 -3.15 6.11 -25.10
CA THR A 20 -3.31 4.98 -24.18
C THR A 20 -3.99 5.48 -22.89
N VAL A 21 -5.07 4.83 -22.48
CA VAL A 21 -5.69 5.05 -21.18
C VAL A 21 -5.26 3.91 -20.27
N SER A 22 -4.65 4.23 -19.12
CA SER A 22 -4.36 3.26 -18.07
C SER A 22 -5.56 3.19 -17.12
N ALA A 23 -6.18 2.02 -17.00
CA ALA A 23 -7.28 1.75 -16.06
C ALA A 23 -6.79 1.12 -14.75
N GLY A 24 -5.53 1.36 -14.37
CA GLY A 24 -4.97 0.86 -13.12
C GLY A 24 -5.58 1.55 -11.90
N VAL A 25 -5.92 0.77 -10.87
CA VAL A 25 -6.24 1.30 -9.55
C VAL A 25 -4.94 1.72 -8.88
N PRO A 26 -4.80 2.94 -8.34
CA PRO A 26 -3.58 3.35 -7.66
C PRO A 26 -3.26 2.43 -6.48
N SER A 27 -2.00 1.97 -6.42
CA SER A 27 -1.49 1.13 -5.35
C SER A 27 -0.44 1.88 -4.53
N GLN A 28 -0.54 1.82 -3.21
CA GLN A 28 0.46 2.36 -2.28
C GLN A 28 1.13 1.22 -1.53
N TYR A 29 2.45 1.32 -1.38
CA TYR A 29 3.28 0.32 -0.71
C TYR A 29 3.95 0.95 0.51
N PHE A 30 3.92 0.24 1.62
CA PHE A 30 4.52 0.66 2.88
C PHE A 30 5.36 -0.48 3.45
N ASP A 31 6.57 -0.17 3.89
CA ASP A 31 7.44 -1.11 4.61
C ASP A 31 7.52 -0.69 6.07
N TRP A 32 7.03 -1.56 6.94
CA TRP A 32 6.94 -1.34 8.38
C TRP A 32 7.83 -2.34 9.12
N THR A 33 8.77 -1.83 9.89
CA THR A 33 9.55 -2.61 10.85
C THR A 33 8.95 -2.42 12.24
N VAL A 34 8.50 -3.51 12.83
CA VAL A 34 7.93 -3.55 14.18
C VAL A 34 9.02 -3.99 15.14
N SER A 35 9.32 -3.16 16.13
CA SER A 35 10.40 -3.41 17.09
C SER A 35 10.07 -2.86 18.48
N TYR A 36 10.86 -3.24 19.48
CA TYR A 36 10.82 -2.57 20.78
C TYR A 36 11.67 -1.29 20.75
N ALA A 37 11.20 -0.26 21.43
CA ALA A 37 11.97 0.95 21.75
C ALA A 37 11.67 1.42 23.17
N ASN A 38 12.64 2.10 23.80
CA ASN A 38 12.44 2.77 25.08
C ASN A 38 11.99 4.21 24.82
N VAL A 39 10.77 4.55 25.22
CA VAL A 39 10.16 5.88 25.05
C VAL A 39 9.61 6.36 26.39
N ALA A 40 9.59 7.67 26.63
CA ALA A 40 9.02 8.29 27.83
C ALA A 40 7.85 9.25 27.54
N PRO A 41 6.68 8.77 27.05
CA PRO A 41 5.55 9.66 26.71
C PRO A 41 5.00 10.42 27.93
N LEU A 42 5.17 9.85 29.13
CA LEU A 42 4.70 10.40 30.41
C LEU A 42 5.87 10.74 31.35
N GLY A 43 7.08 10.97 30.82
CA GLY A 43 8.27 11.33 31.60
C GLY A 43 9.01 10.17 32.28
N VAL A 44 8.53 8.93 32.15
CA VAL A 44 9.22 7.71 32.60
C VAL A 44 9.45 6.80 31.41
N ASN A 45 10.70 6.35 31.23
CA ASN A 45 11.06 5.40 30.18
C ASN A 45 10.32 4.08 30.37
N LYS A 46 9.67 3.63 29.29
CA LYS A 46 9.04 2.32 29.18
C LYS A 46 9.42 1.70 27.84
N GLN A 47 9.58 0.38 27.84
CA GLN A 47 9.65 -0.38 26.60
C GLN A 47 8.26 -0.38 25.95
N VAL A 48 8.18 0.02 24.69
CA VAL A 48 6.95 0.04 23.89
C VAL A 48 7.22 -0.58 22.53
N ILE A 49 6.17 -1.10 21.88
CA ILE A 49 6.23 -1.53 20.49
C ILE A 49 6.08 -0.29 19.60
N VAL A 50 6.97 -0.16 18.63
CA VAL A 50 6.99 0.93 17.65
C VAL A 50 6.98 0.40 16.23
N ILE A 51 6.53 1.24 15.30
CA ILE A 51 6.64 0.98 13.86
C ILE A 51 7.63 1.99 13.30
N ASN A 52 8.66 1.53 12.60
CA ASN A 52 9.71 2.37 12.00
C ASN A 52 10.38 3.32 13.02
N ASN A 53 10.58 2.85 14.26
CA ASN A 53 11.12 3.64 15.38
C ASN A 53 10.30 4.89 15.78
N LEU A 54 9.03 4.96 15.36
CA LEU A 54 8.13 6.06 15.69
C LEU A 54 7.09 5.64 16.75
N PHE A 55 6.81 6.58 17.66
CA PHE A 55 5.73 6.46 18.64
C PHE A 55 4.99 7.80 18.78
N PRO A 56 3.69 7.90 18.41
CA PRO A 56 2.88 6.88 17.75
C PRO A 56 3.48 6.40 16.42
N GLY A 57 3.00 5.24 15.92
CA GLY A 57 3.42 4.73 14.62
C GLY A 57 3.10 5.71 13.47
N PRO A 58 3.69 5.49 12.27
CA PRO A 58 3.46 6.35 11.12
C PRO A 58 1.98 6.36 10.71
N GLU A 59 1.50 7.51 10.28
CA GLU A 59 0.15 7.65 9.73
C GLU A 59 0.07 6.99 8.35
N LEU A 60 -1.02 6.26 8.11
CA LEU A 60 -1.33 5.67 6.81
C LEU A 60 -2.32 6.57 6.08
N GLU A 61 -1.80 7.52 5.31
CA GLU A 61 -2.60 8.42 4.49
C GLU A 61 -2.89 7.82 3.10
N THR A 62 -4.16 7.77 2.75
CA THR A 62 -4.63 7.18 1.49
C THR A 62 -5.96 7.81 1.06
N VAL A 63 -6.36 7.55 -0.18
CA VAL A 63 -7.67 7.93 -0.71
C VAL A 63 -8.54 6.69 -0.93
N THR A 64 -9.84 6.87 -0.83
CA THR A 64 -10.82 5.80 -1.04
C THR A 64 -10.58 5.08 -2.38
N ASN A 65 -10.67 3.75 -2.35
CA ASN A 65 -10.45 2.83 -3.47
C ASN A 65 -9.00 2.57 -3.88
N ASN A 66 -7.99 3.17 -3.22
CA ASN A 66 -6.62 2.73 -3.41
C ASN A 66 -6.39 1.31 -2.88
N ILE A 67 -5.50 0.58 -3.53
CA ILE A 67 -4.99 -0.69 -3.01
C ILE A 67 -3.79 -0.38 -2.12
N ILE A 68 -3.82 -0.84 -0.88
CA ILE A 68 -2.75 -0.62 0.08
C ILE A 68 -2.07 -1.95 0.36
N SER A 69 -0.75 -1.98 0.22
CA SER A 69 0.08 -3.11 0.56
C SER A 69 1.06 -2.69 1.64
N VAL A 70 0.88 -3.22 2.85
CA VAL A 70 1.81 -3.00 3.96
C VAL A 70 2.61 -4.28 4.18
N ASN A 71 3.91 -4.20 3.98
CA ASN A 71 4.85 -5.26 4.28
C ASN A 71 5.37 -5.07 5.71
N VAL A 72 5.15 -6.07 6.57
CA VAL A 72 5.39 -5.97 8.01
C VAL A 72 6.52 -6.90 8.38
N HIS A 73 7.62 -6.32 8.85
CA HIS A 73 8.77 -7.02 9.38
C HIS A 73 8.66 -7.07 10.90
N ASN A 74 8.44 -8.27 11.45
CA ASN A 74 8.43 -8.48 12.88
C ASN A 74 9.87 -8.67 13.40
N ASN A 75 10.40 -7.66 14.10
CA ASN A 75 11.69 -7.70 14.80
C ASN A 75 11.50 -7.83 16.32
N LEU A 76 10.33 -8.25 16.78
CA LEU A 76 10.09 -8.66 18.16
C LEU A 76 10.58 -10.10 18.38
N ASP A 77 10.75 -10.48 19.64
CA ASP A 77 11.02 -11.87 20.05
C ASP A 77 9.73 -12.67 20.30
N GLU A 78 8.57 -12.12 19.91
CA GLU A 78 7.24 -12.72 20.08
C GLU A 78 6.39 -12.67 18.79
N PRO A 79 5.41 -13.57 18.63
CA PRO A 79 4.43 -13.50 17.55
C PRO A 79 3.65 -12.19 17.57
N PHE A 80 3.39 -11.64 16.38
CA PHE A 80 2.76 -10.32 16.24
C PHE A 80 1.70 -10.32 15.14
N LEU A 81 0.60 -9.61 15.36
CA LEU A 81 -0.51 -9.42 14.43
C LEU A 81 -0.91 -7.95 14.38
N ILE A 82 -1.32 -7.46 13.19
CA ILE A 82 -1.88 -6.11 12.98
C ILE A 82 -3.33 -6.23 12.56
N THR A 83 -4.21 -5.54 13.28
CA THR A 83 -5.63 -5.39 12.90
C THR A 83 -5.91 -4.00 12.35
N TRP A 84 -6.79 -3.92 11.35
CA TRP A 84 -7.11 -2.70 10.62
C TRP A 84 -8.45 -2.14 11.08
N HIS A 85 -8.47 -1.47 12.24
CA HIS A 85 -9.71 -0.99 12.85
C HIS A 85 -10.51 -0.09 11.89
N GLY A 86 -11.77 -0.48 11.62
CA GLY A 86 -12.68 0.24 10.73
C GLY A 86 -12.62 -0.16 9.25
N ILE A 87 -11.69 -1.03 8.84
CA ILE A 87 -11.59 -1.53 7.47
C ILE A 87 -12.42 -2.82 7.33
N GLN A 88 -13.33 -2.86 6.36
CA GLN A 88 -14.28 -3.97 6.21
C GLN A 88 -13.67 -5.28 5.66
N GLN A 89 -12.47 -5.25 5.07
CA GLN A 89 -11.79 -6.41 4.47
C GLN A 89 -12.67 -7.22 3.48
N ARG A 90 -13.34 -6.52 2.56
CA ARG A 90 -14.25 -7.16 1.58
C ARG A 90 -13.47 -8.11 0.66
N ARG A 91 -13.80 -9.40 0.72
CA ARG A 91 -13.16 -10.48 -0.04
C ARG A 91 -11.68 -10.68 0.30
N THR A 92 -11.22 -10.15 1.44
CA THR A 92 -9.83 -10.22 1.91
C THR A 92 -9.77 -10.49 3.42
N SER A 93 -10.71 -11.28 3.95
CA SER A 93 -10.86 -11.53 5.40
C SER A 93 -9.60 -12.10 6.06
N TRP A 94 -8.78 -12.83 5.31
CA TRP A 94 -7.49 -13.34 5.79
C TRP A 94 -6.44 -12.26 6.08
N GLN A 95 -6.70 -11.00 5.70
CA GLN A 95 -5.84 -9.85 5.98
C GLN A 95 -6.28 -9.04 7.21
N ASP A 96 -7.33 -9.47 7.92
CA ASP A 96 -7.84 -8.75 9.09
C ASP A 96 -6.89 -8.80 10.30
N GLY A 97 -6.00 -9.80 10.34
CA GLY A 97 -4.97 -9.92 11.36
C GLY A 97 -5.50 -10.36 12.74
N VAL A 98 -6.56 -11.16 12.75
CA VAL A 98 -7.13 -11.73 13.98
C VAL A 98 -6.69 -13.18 14.14
N GLN A 99 -6.16 -13.52 15.32
CA GLN A 99 -5.67 -14.88 15.61
C GLN A 99 -6.79 -15.92 15.52
N GLY A 100 -6.49 -17.09 14.94
CA GLY A 100 -7.41 -18.24 14.91
C GLY A 100 -8.55 -18.11 13.90
N THR A 101 -8.47 -17.18 12.95
CA THR A 101 -9.55 -16.92 11.97
C THR A 101 -9.31 -17.50 10.57
N ASN A 102 -8.21 -18.24 10.32
CA ASN A 102 -7.96 -19.00 9.09
C ASN A 102 -7.05 -20.21 9.36
#